data_AF-A0A2V6CP00-F1
#
_entry.id   AF-A0A2V6CP00-F1
#
_cell.length_a   1.000
_cell.length_b   1.000
_cell.length_c   1.000
_cell.angle_alpha   90.00
_cell.angle_beta   90.00
_cell.angle_gamma   90.00
#
_symmetry.space_group_name_H-M   'P 1'
#
loop_
_entity.id
_entity.type
_entity.pdbx_description
1 polymer ?
#
loop_
_entity_poly.entity_id
_entity_poly.type
_entity_poly.pdbx_seq_one_letter_code
_entity_poly.pdbx_strand_id
1 'polypeptide(L)'
;MVEHPIPNGVTEVAQRLVQFPFTPPDAKLKEKDALSVSKDWFTTHDKSEIDRLDNLDFYASSGPQSVGVVPKLHNTSAGIEIYQLPPTLGKETFEKTEGPYRSGVTKKFSNKRSGKKIAKFKVGTIAQSGLAGFWVSRLLGHLVEVPPVTYRTMDIQEFEKVGEQARTTGHPDCTQAWADLRAMAKSGNPRIVLSGGKLVYGALAQNPRGENSSPEDYWTVGAIRGHSFYKVLSSREPVASVLNLNDVKALQDLALAQDMTRGVILDSIFRQVDRLGNISVAVLQHYVTAEGQVKWDDKISDKDKAEAVSPLLALKRIMYKDNDDGMNWGRDSISVTPILNETHHIDQTIYNRLQWLAALMQDSEPGSDEKIKDYFVNVVHISGENYDKLKASLIKQAASLKNRVESKDIQLDLDFEGTMKKLYAKEVEAAQAAKSTATATTSATSVEGTPTPAP
;
A
#
# COMPACT_ATOMS: atom_id res chain seq x y z
N MET A 1 20.57 0.29 1.42
CA MET A 1 20.20 -1.10 1.80
C MET A 1 20.48 -1.30 3.28
N VAL A 2 19.81 -2.26 3.92
CA VAL A 2 20.13 -2.76 5.26
C VAL A 2 20.74 -4.15 5.10
N GLU A 3 21.85 -4.41 5.78
CA GLU A 3 22.53 -5.71 5.76
C GLU A 3 22.24 -6.49 7.03
N HIS A 4 22.04 -7.80 6.89
CA HIS A 4 21.74 -8.72 7.98
C HIS A 4 22.72 -9.90 7.88
N PRO A 5 23.71 -9.99 8.77
CA PRO A 5 24.54 -11.18 8.84
C PRO A 5 23.67 -12.35 9.33
N ILE A 6 23.72 -13.47 8.63
CA ILE A 6 22.95 -14.66 9.00
C ILE A 6 23.87 -15.80 9.48
N PRO A 7 23.36 -16.82 10.20
CA PRO A 7 24.19 -17.79 10.93
C PRO A 7 25.20 -18.58 10.08
N ASN A 8 24.97 -18.72 8.77
CA ASN A 8 25.85 -19.45 7.86
C ASN A 8 26.93 -18.56 7.18
N GLY A 9 27.07 -17.30 7.60
CA GLY A 9 28.07 -16.36 7.10
C GLY A 9 27.71 -15.68 5.78
N VAL A 10 26.47 -15.81 5.31
CA VAL A 10 25.93 -15.00 4.20
C VAL A 10 25.38 -13.67 4.76
N THR A 11 25.32 -12.65 3.93
CA THR A 11 24.69 -11.36 4.27
C THR A 11 23.42 -11.19 3.47
N GLU A 12 22.28 -11.20 4.16
CA GLU A 12 20.99 -10.81 3.57
C GLU A 12 20.87 -9.30 3.48
N VAL A 13 20.04 -8.82 2.55
CA VAL A 13 19.77 -7.40 2.35
C VAL A 13 18.27 -7.09 2.35
N ALA A 14 17.93 -5.88 2.78
CA ALA A 14 16.64 -5.24 2.53
C ALA A 14 16.80 -3.86 1.89
N GLN A 15 15.78 -3.45 1.15
CA GLN A 15 15.76 -2.15 0.47
C GLN A 15 14.97 -1.12 1.30
N ARG A 16 15.68 -0.16 1.87
CA ARG A 16 15.05 1.03 2.47
C ARG A 16 14.28 1.82 1.42
N LEU A 17 13.30 2.60 1.89
CA LEU A 17 12.62 3.61 1.09
C LEU A 17 13.63 4.60 0.50
N VAL A 18 13.48 4.89 -0.79
CA VAL A 18 14.32 5.84 -1.54
C VAL A 18 13.38 6.82 -2.23
N GLN A 19 13.65 8.10 -2.10
CA GLN A 19 12.80 9.11 -2.72
C GLN A 19 12.77 8.97 -4.25
N PHE A 20 11.59 9.13 -4.85
CA PHE A 20 11.46 9.20 -6.31
C PHE A 20 12.21 10.42 -6.87
N PRO A 21 12.92 10.31 -8.01
CA PRO A 21 13.77 11.38 -8.53
C PRO A 21 13.03 12.62 -9.04
N PHE A 22 11.71 12.56 -9.19
CA PHE A 22 10.87 13.69 -9.63
C PHE A 22 9.88 14.10 -8.55
N THR A 23 9.27 15.28 -8.68
CA THR A 23 8.24 15.80 -7.76
C THR A 23 6.98 16.08 -8.57
N PRO A 24 5.78 15.69 -8.09
CA PRO A 24 4.55 15.88 -8.86
C PRO A 24 4.10 17.34 -8.75
N PRO A 25 3.35 17.85 -9.74
CA PRO A 25 3.00 19.27 -9.83
C PRO A 25 2.12 19.78 -8.68
N ASP A 26 1.38 18.89 -8.00
CA ASP A 26 0.50 19.21 -6.87
C ASP A 26 1.25 19.27 -5.52
N ALA A 27 2.51 18.82 -5.46
CA ALA A 27 3.34 18.99 -4.28
C ALA A 27 3.81 20.45 -4.17
N LYS A 28 3.14 21.25 -3.34
CA LYS A 28 3.53 22.64 -3.06
C LYS A 28 4.82 22.68 -2.23
N LEU A 29 5.93 23.01 -2.87
CA LEU A 29 7.20 23.35 -2.20
C LEU A 29 7.11 24.78 -1.65
N LYS A 30 7.40 25.00 -0.35
CA LYS A 30 7.57 26.37 0.18
C LYS A 30 9.01 26.82 -0.11
N GLU A 31 9.18 28.04 -0.63
CA GLU A 31 10.45 28.66 -1.07
C GLU A 31 11.60 28.66 -0.04
N LYS A 32 11.31 28.49 1.25
CA LYS A 32 12.31 28.53 2.35
C LYS A 32 12.62 27.16 2.95
N ASP A 33 11.96 26.12 2.50
CA ASP A 33 12.36 24.77 2.85
C ASP A 33 13.54 24.44 1.93
N ALA A 34 14.75 24.35 2.51
CA ALA A 34 15.82 23.57 1.90
C ALA A 34 15.24 22.18 1.53
N LEU A 35 15.97 21.37 0.78
CA LEU A 35 15.48 20.10 0.27
C LEU A 35 14.99 19.04 1.33
N SER A 36 14.82 19.40 2.62
CA SER A 36 14.07 18.76 3.71
C SER A 36 12.99 19.73 4.23
N VAL A 37 11.70 19.42 4.40
CA VAL A 37 11.20 18.52 5.46
C VAL A 37 9.84 17.82 5.16
N SER A 38 9.27 17.88 3.94
CA SER A 38 8.06 17.08 3.63
C SER A 38 7.99 16.52 2.20
N LYS A 39 9.15 16.21 1.61
CA LYS A 39 9.27 15.60 0.27
C LYS A 39 8.99 14.10 0.23
N ASP A 40 8.29 13.62 1.23
CA ASP A 40 8.17 12.20 1.45
C ASP A 40 6.96 11.65 0.73
N TRP A 41 7.22 10.80 -0.25
CA TRP A 41 6.21 9.98 -0.91
C TRP A 41 5.60 8.93 0.03
N PHE A 42 6.22 8.75 1.19
CA PHE A 42 5.89 7.72 2.15
C PHE A 42 5.32 8.34 3.41
N THR A 43 4.20 7.77 3.86
CA THR A 43 3.58 8.12 5.14
C THR A 43 4.48 7.72 6.32
N THR A 44 4.16 8.21 7.51
CA THR A 44 4.78 7.73 8.75
C THR A 44 4.57 6.22 8.92
N HIS A 45 3.39 5.70 8.58
CA HIS A 45 3.10 4.26 8.60
C HIS A 45 4.02 3.50 7.65
N ASP A 46 4.19 3.97 6.41
CA ASP A 46 5.07 3.34 5.42
C ASP A 46 6.50 3.22 5.95
N LYS A 47 7.05 4.30 6.51
CA LYS A 47 8.42 4.29 7.07
C LYS A 47 8.55 3.33 8.23
N SER A 48 7.64 3.42 9.20
CA SER A 48 7.64 2.57 10.39
C SER A 48 7.53 1.09 10.03
N GLU A 49 6.66 0.75 9.09
CA GLU A 49 6.47 -0.64 8.68
C GLU A 49 7.59 -1.16 7.80
N ILE A 50 8.17 -0.34 6.91
CA ILE A 50 9.36 -0.76 6.15
C ILE A 50 10.54 -0.96 7.09
N ASP A 51 10.77 -0.06 8.05
CA ASP A 51 11.80 -0.25 9.07
C ASP A 51 11.56 -1.54 9.88
N ARG A 52 10.30 -1.84 10.24
CA ARG A 52 9.96 -3.08 10.93
C ARG A 52 10.20 -4.33 10.06
N LEU A 53 9.81 -4.30 8.79
CA LEU A 53 9.97 -5.41 7.86
C LEU A 53 11.43 -5.67 7.53
N ASP A 54 12.22 -4.61 7.31
CA ASP A 54 13.65 -4.67 7.04
C ASP A 54 14.38 -5.33 8.22
N ASN A 55 13.98 -5.02 9.47
CA ASN A 55 14.61 -5.55 10.68
C ASN A 55 14.11 -6.93 11.13
N LEU A 56 13.28 -7.63 10.35
CA LEU A 56 12.87 -8.99 10.70
C LEU A 56 14.06 -9.95 10.60
N ASP A 57 14.40 -10.59 11.73
CA ASP A 57 15.35 -11.68 11.80
C ASP A 57 14.62 -13.01 11.57
N PHE A 58 14.81 -13.61 10.40
CA PHE A 58 14.21 -14.90 10.06
C PHE A 58 14.81 -16.09 10.84
N TYR A 59 15.88 -15.89 11.60
CA TYR A 59 16.69 -16.95 12.21
C TYR A 59 16.66 -16.95 13.73
N ALA A 60 16.22 -15.85 14.36
CA ALA A 60 16.08 -15.75 15.81
C ALA A 60 15.25 -16.93 16.38
N SER A 61 15.93 -17.83 17.12
CA SER A 61 15.34 -19.06 17.63
C SER A 61 14.36 -18.84 18.79
N SER A 62 14.51 -17.73 19.51
CA SER A 62 13.72 -17.37 20.70
C SER A 62 13.77 -15.87 20.99
N GLY A 63 12.98 -15.43 21.96
CA GLY A 63 12.92 -14.03 22.40
C GLY A 63 11.88 -13.18 21.65
N PRO A 64 11.75 -11.89 22.02
CA PRO A 64 10.68 -11.01 21.53
C PRO A 64 10.76 -10.70 20.03
N GLN A 65 11.92 -10.91 19.42
CA GLN A 65 12.17 -10.73 17.98
C GLN A 65 11.98 -12.03 17.17
N SER A 66 11.73 -13.17 17.84
CA SER A 66 11.60 -14.45 17.15
C SER A 66 10.33 -14.50 16.29
N VAL A 67 10.52 -14.92 15.04
CA VAL A 67 9.44 -15.13 14.09
C VAL A 67 9.42 -16.57 13.58
N GLY A 68 8.21 -17.09 13.42
CA GLY A 68 7.96 -18.34 12.71
C GLY A 68 7.91 -18.10 11.21
N VAL A 69 8.60 -18.94 10.46
CA VAL A 69 8.71 -18.89 9.00
C VAL A 69 8.16 -20.20 8.47
N VAL A 70 6.98 -20.14 7.85
CA VAL A 70 6.24 -21.34 7.42
C VAL A 70 5.67 -21.13 6.02
N PRO A 71 5.43 -22.20 5.25
CA PRO A 71 4.81 -22.03 3.95
C PRO A 71 3.34 -21.65 4.08
N LYS A 72 2.86 -20.89 3.08
CA LYS A 72 1.44 -20.82 2.74
C LYS A 72 1.03 -22.16 2.16
N LEU A 73 0.01 -22.78 2.78
CA LEU A 73 -0.46 -24.14 2.45
C LEU A 73 -1.88 -24.18 1.86
N HIS A 74 -2.38 -23.04 1.39
CA HIS A 74 -3.76 -22.88 0.93
C HIS A 74 -3.83 -21.95 -0.28
N ASN A 75 -5.02 -21.86 -0.90
CA ASN A 75 -5.29 -21.12 -2.14
C ASN A 75 -4.37 -21.57 -3.28
N THR A 76 -4.18 -20.76 -4.32
CA THR A 76 -3.48 -21.14 -5.56
C THR A 76 -1.99 -20.78 -5.56
N SER A 77 -1.60 -19.69 -4.91
CA SER A 77 -0.21 -19.19 -4.95
C SER A 77 0.68 -19.68 -3.80
N ALA A 78 1.94 -20.02 -4.11
CA ALA A 78 2.98 -20.28 -3.14
C ALA A 78 3.51 -18.99 -2.49
N GLY A 79 4.13 -19.12 -1.32
CA GLY A 79 4.70 -17.99 -0.58
C GLY A 79 4.97 -18.32 0.87
N ILE A 80 5.89 -17.60 1.49
CA ILE A 80 6.25 -17.78 2.90
C ILE A 80 5.41 -16.84 3.76
N GLU A 81 4.92 -17.33 4.89
CA GLU A 81 4.16 -16.57 5.87
C GLU A 81 4.99 -16.39 7.13
N ILE A 82 5.10 -15.13 7.57
CA ILE A 82 5.92 -14.76 8.73
C ILE A 82 5.01 -14.44 9.91
N TYR A 83 5.29 -15.10 11.04
CA TYR A 83 4.49 -15.01 12.26
C TYR A 83 5.32 -14.46 13.40
N GLN A 84 4.86 -13.38 14.03
CA GLN A 84 5.33 -13.00 15.35
C GLN A 84 4.89 -14.05 16.36
N LEU A 85 5.86 -14.60 17.10
CA LEU A 85 5.61 -15.66 18.08
C LEU A 85 5.36 -15.09 19.48
N PRO A 86 4.47 -15.71 20.27
CA PRO A 86 4.39 -15.37 21.68
C PRO A 86 5.71 -15.77 22.39
N PRO A 87 6.13 -15.07 23.46
CA PRO A 87 7.41 -15.34 24.12
C PRO A 87 7.60 -16.78 24.62
N THR A 88 6.50 -17.49 24.86
CA THR A 88 6.49 -18.88 25.36
C THR A 88 6.61 -19.93 24.26
N LEU A 89 6.60 -19.55 22.98
CA LEU A 89 6.64 -20.48 21.85
C LEU A 89 7.93 -20.31 21.05
N GLY A 90 8.80 -21.33 21.10
CA GLY A 90 10.02 -21.36 20.31
C GLY A 90 9.75 -21.52 18.81
N LYS A 91 10.62 -20.94 17.98
CA LYS A 91 10.55 -20.98 16.51
C LYS A 91 10.48 -22.39 15.96
N GLU A 92 11.40 -23.27 16.39
CA GLU A 92 11.47 -24.65 15.91
C GLU A 92 10.17 -25.42 16.20
N THR A 93 9.64 -25.30 17.42
CA THR A 93 8.36 -25.91 17.81
C THR A 93 7.21 -25.40 16.95
N PHE A 94 7.16 -24.09 16.70
CA PHE A 94 6.15 -23.49 15.84
C PHE A 94 6.26 -24.02 14.41
N GLU A 95 7.43 -23.99 13.78
CA GLU A 95 7.61 -24.38 12.38
C GLU A 95 7.41 -25.87 12.15
N LYS A 96 7.88 -26.72 13.07
CA LYS A 96 7.62 -28.17 13.01
C LYS A 96 6.13 -28.49 13.09
N THR A 97 5.39 -27.71 13.87
CA THR A 97 3.96 -27.92 14.05
C THR A 97 3.16 -27.30 12.90
N GLU A 98 3.35 -26.01 12.63
CA GLU A 98 2.49 -25.23 11.76
C GLU A 98 2.95 -25.19 10.29
N GLY A 99 4.18 -25.63 10.01
CA GLY A 99 4.81 -25.62 8.70
C GLY A 99 4.30 -26.70 7.75
N PRO A 100 4.27 -27.99 8.14
CA PRO A 100 3.77 -29.05 7.28
C PRO A 100 2.24 -29.04 7.10
N TYR A 101 1.77 -29.41 5.91
CA TYR A 101 0.35 -29.67 5.68
C TYR A 101 -0.12 -30.93 6.41
N ARG A 102 -1.26 -30.82 7.10
CA ARG A 102 -1.90 -31.90 7.85
C ARG A 102 -3.40 -31.85 7.58
N SER A 103 -3.89 -32.83 6.82
CA SER A 103 -5.32 -32.92 6.48
C SER A 103 -6.19 -32.86 7.74
N GLY A 104 -7.27 -32.06 7.70
CA GLY A 104 -8.17 -31.85 8.84
C GLY A 104 -7.64 -30.98 9.98
N VAL A 105 -6.34 -30.68 10.02
CA VAL A 105 -5.70 -29.86 11.07
C VAL A 105 -5.27 -28.49 10.54
N THR A 106 -4.78 -28.43 9.30
CA THR A 106 -4.30 -27.18 8.71
C THR A 106 -5.46 -26.20 8.60
N LYS A 107 -5.38 -25.14 9.40
CA LYS A 107 -6.31 -24.02 9.34
C LYS A 107 -6.20 -23.38 7.96
N LYS A 108 -7.21 -23.57 7.12
CA LYS A 108 -7.31 -23.02 5.74
C LYS A 108 -7.07 -21.51 5.66
N PHE A 109 -7.16 -20.80 6.79
CA PHE A 109 -6.89 -19.37 6.89
C PHE A 109 -5.75 -19.11 7.87
N SER A 110 -4.74 -18.37 7.39
CA SER A 110 -3.48 -18.08 8.09
C SER A 110 -3.63 -17.47 9.48
N ASN A 111 -4.80 -16.88 9.79
CA ASN A 111 -5.03 -16.13 11.03
C ASN A 111 -5.29 -17.00 12.25
N LYS A 112 -5.46 -18.32 12.07
CA LYS A 112 -5.84 -19.21 13.17
C LYS A 112 -4.65 -19.90 13.84
N ARG A 113 -3.41 -19.77 13.32
CA ARG A 113 -2.22 -20.41 13.90
C ARG A 113 -1.86 -19.80 15.27
N SER A 114 -1.02 -20.49 16.04
CA SER A 114 -0.59 -20.07 17.39
C SER A 114 0.28 -18.80 17.45
N GLY A 115 0.54 -18.15 16.31
CA GLY A 115 1.28 -16.90 16.20
C GLY A 115 0.49 -15.82 15.46
N LYS A 116 0.98 -14.58 15.52
CA LYS A 116 0.41 -13.45 14.79
C LYS A 116 1.11 -13.31 13.44
N LYS A 117 0.47 -13.70 12.33
CA LYS A 117 0.94 -13.37 10.97
C LYS A 117 1.12 -11.86 10.82
N ILE A 118 2.35 -11.45 10.48
CA ILE A 118 2.78 -10.05 10.35
C ILE A 118 3.30 -9.71 8.95
N ALA A 119 3.72 -10.69 8.17
CA ALA A 119 4.21 -10.47 6.81
C ALA A 119 4.02 -11.69 5.90
N LYS A 120 4.18 -11.47 4.59
CA LYS A 120 4.25 -12.51 3.55
C LYS A 120 5.49 -12.25 2.71
N PHE A 121 6.30 -13.28 2.46
CA PHE A 121 7.43 -13.21 1.54
C PHE A 121 7.12 -13.99 0.26
N LYS A 122 7.26 -13.33 -0.89
CA LYS A 122 6.97 -13.86 -2.23
C LYS A 122 8.18 -13.66 -3.12
N VAL A 123 8.42 -14.57 -4.06
CA VAL A 123 9.56 -14.54 -4.99
C VAL A 123 9.09 -14.55 -6.46
N GLY A 124 9.99 -14.26 -7.39
CA GLY A 124 9.71 -14.34 -8.83
C GLY A 124 8.78 -13.25 -9.35
N THR A 125 8.01 -13.54 -10.40
CA THR A 125 7.11 -12.56 -11.05
C THR A 125 6.08 -11.98 -10.06
N ILE A 126 5.56 -12.82 -9.16
CA ILE A 126 4.58 -12.47 -8.14
C ILE A 126 5.13 -11.39 -7.18
N ALA A 127 6.43 -11.44 -6.88
CA ALA A 127 7.11 -10.44 -6.05
C ALA A 127 7.15 -9.07 -6.73
N GLN A 128 7.45 -9.04 -8.03
CA GLN A 128 7.61 -7.80 -8.80
C GLN A 128 6.31 -6.99 -8.85
N SER A 129 5.16 -7.66 -8.99
CA SER A 129 3.84 -7.01 -8.94
C SER A 129 3.57 -6.38 -7.56
N GLY A 130 3.82 -7.12 -6.48
CA GLY A 130 3.64 -6.60 -5.12
C GLY A 130 4.53 -5.40 -4.82
N LEU A 131 5.80 -5.46 -5.23
CA LEU A 131 6.75 -4.35 -5.11
C LEU A 131 6.25 -3.14 -5.91
N ALA A 132 6.19 -3.24 -7.24
CA ALA A 132 5.84 -2.10 -8.08
C ALA A 132 4.45 -1.52 -7.76
N GLY A 133 3.47 -2.36 -7.36
CA GLY A 133 2.14 -1.92 -6.95
C GLY A 133 2.17 -0.97 -5.75
N PHE A 134 3.00 -1.26 -4.74
CA PHE A 134 3.18 -0.37 -3.58
C PHE A 134 3.78 0.98 -4.00
N TRP A 135 4.90 0.98 -4.73
CA TRP A 135 5.58 2.22 -5.12
C TRP A 135 4.72 3.07 -6.07
N VAL A 136 4.07 2.47 -7.07
CA VAL A 136 3.18 3.19 -7.98
C VAL A 136 1.97 3.77 -7.25
N SER A 137 1.39 3.04 -6.28
CA SER A 137 0.29 3.57 -5.44
C SER A 137 0.70 4.87 -4.72
N ARG A 138 1.94 4.95 -4.21
CA ARG A 138 2.48 6.15 -3.54
C ARG A 138 2.76 7.29 -4.53
N LEU A 139 3.37 6.99 -5.67
CA LEU A 139 3.62 7.98 -6.74
C LEU A 139 2.34 8.64 -7.25
N LEU A 140 1.25 7.87 -7.30
CA LEU A 140 -0.05 8.34 -7.76
C LEU A 140 -0.91 8.96 -6.63
N GLY A 141 -0.32 9.28 -5.48
CA GLY A 141 -0.98 10.04 -4.40
C GLY A 141 -1.66 9.19 -3.34
N HIS A 142 -1.04 8.08 -2.96
CA HIS A 142 -1.63 7.10 -2.02
C HIS A 142 -2.99 6.62 -2.52
N LEU A 143 -3.00 6.08 -3.75
CA LEU A 143 -4.22 5.74 -4.49
C LEU A 143 -5.24 5.00 -3.64
N VAL A 144 -4.90 3.79 -3.24
CA VAL A 144 -5.72 2.97 -2.35
C VAL A 144 -4.80 2.48 -1.27
N GLU A 145 -5.37 2.06 -0.13
CA GLU A 145 -4.56 1.49 0.94
C GLU A 145 -3.91 0.19 0.42
N VAL A 146 -2.65 0.33 -0.01
CA VAL A 146 -1.77 -0.76 -0.41
C VAL A 146 -0.77 -0.94 0.74
N PRO A 147 -0.72 -2.11 1.38
CA PRO A 147 0.20 -2.33 2.49
C PRO A 147 1.67 -2.15 2.05
N PRO A 148 2.53 -1.59 2.92
CA PRO A 148 3.98 -1.53 2.73
C PRO A 148 4.59 -2.85 2.26
N VAL A 149 5.46 -2.76 1.25
CA VAL A 149 6.23 -3.88 0.70
C VAL A 149 7.67 -3.44 0.47
N THR A 150 8.62 -4.24 0.95
CA THR A 150 10.06 -4.02 0.76
C THR A 150 10.67 -5.16 -0.05
N TYR A 151 11.74 -4.86 -0.78
CA TYR A 151 12.60 -5.91 -1.35
C TYR A 151 13.41 -6.54 -0.23
N ARG A 152 13.44 -7.87 -0.18
CA ARG A 152 14.12 -8.64 0.85
C ARG A 152 14.78 -9.87 0.26
N THR A 153 15.92 -10.28 0.81
CA THR A 153 16.52 -11.58 0.54
C THR A 153 16.32 -12.55 1.69
N MET A 154 16.41 -13.84 1.38
CA MET A 154 16.41 -14.93 2.36
C MET A 154 17.47 -15.96 1.97
N ASP A 155 18.10 -16.61 2.94
CA ASP A 155 18.99 -17.74 2.70
C ASP A 155 18.30 -18.84 1.91
N ILE A 156 19.02 -19.39 0.93
CA ILE A 156 18.47 -20.46 0.09
C ILE A 156 18.16 -21.72 0.90
N GLN A 157 18.92 -22.02 1.96
CA GLN A 157 18.67 -23.22 2.77
C GLN A 157 17.40 -23.06 3.61
N GLU A 158 17.15 -21.86 4.16
CA GLU A 158 15.90 -21.57 4.86
C GLU A 158 14.70 -21.60 3.90
N PHE A 159 14.85 -21.04 2.69
CA PHE A 159 13.80 -21.12 1.67
C PHE A 159 13.49 -22.57 1.27
N GLU A 160 14.51 -23.40 1.06
CA GLU A 160 14.36 -24.82 0.76
C GLU A 160 13.72 -25.58 1.92
N LYS A 161 14.14 -25.33 3.17
CA LYS A 161 13.52 -25.89 4.39
C LYS A 161 12.02 -25.65 4.42
N VAL A 162 11.60 -24.41 4.14
CA VAL A 162 10.18 -24.03 4.09
C VAL A 162 9.46 -24.68 2.92
N GLY A 163 10.08 -24.72 1.74
CA GLY A 163 9.53 -25.40 0.57
C GLY A 163 9.31 -26.90 0.79
N GLU A 164 10.20 -27.57 1.52
CA GLU A 164 10.09 -28.99 1.84
C GLU A 164 8.88 -29.31 2.73
N GLN A 165 8.51 -28.40 3.62
CA GLN A 165 7.27 -28.50 4.41
C GLN A 165 6.00 -28.39 3.54
N ALA A 166 6.12 -27.81 2.33
CA ALA A 166 5.03 -27.58 1.39
C ALA A 166 4.95 -28.61 0.25
N ARG A 167 5.56 -29.80 0.42
CA ARG A 167 5.47 -30.92 -0.56
C ARG A 167 4.04 -31.30 -0.91
N THR A 168 3.14 -31.14 0.05
CA THR A 168 1.70 -31.29 -0.11
C THR A 168 1.05 -30.07 0.52
N THR A 169 -0.01 -29.56 -0.09
CA THR A 169 -0.80 -28.47 0.49
C THR A 169 -2.30 -28.77 0.42
N GLY A 170 -3.12 -27.85 0.92
CA GLY A 170 -4.58 -27.98 0.84
C GLY A 170 -5.16 -27.69 -0.55
N HIS A 171 -4.33 -27.37 -1.55
CA HIS A 171 -4.76 -27.06 -2.91
C HIS A 171 -3.75 -27.59 -3.95
N PRO A 172 -4.19 -28.29 -5.02
CA PRO A 172 -3.29 -28.80 -6.06
C PRO A 172 -2.41 -27.71 -6.68
N ASP A 173 -2.98 -26.57 -7.07
CA ASP A 173 -2.21 -25.48 -7.68
C ASP A 173 -1.13 -24.91 -6.76
N CYS A 174 -1.39 -24.79 -5.46
CA CYS A 174 -0.37 -24.35 -4.50
C CYS A 174 0.71 -25.41 -4.29
N THR A 175 0.34 -26.69 -4.34
CA THR A 175 1.32 -27.80 -4.35
C THR A 175 2.24 -27.71 -5.56
N GLN A 176 1.68 -27.49 -6.75
CA GLN A 176 2.45 -27.31 -7.98
C GLN A 176 3.32 -26.05 -7.92
N ALA A 177 2.78 -24.92 -7.48
CA ALA A 177 3.54 -23.67 -7.35
C ALA A 177 4.75 -23.83 -6.41
N TRP A 178 4.61 -24.57 -5.30
CA TRP A 178 5.74 -24.89 -4.43
C TRP A 178 6.74 -25.86 -5.05
N ALA A 179 6.29 -26.83 -5.86
CA ALA A 179 7.17 -27.72 -6.61
C ALA A 179 8.03 -26.91 -7.61
N ASP A 180 7.41 -25.98 -8.33
CA ASP A 180 8.10 -25.12 -9.30
C ASP A 180 9.15 -24.22 -8.62
N LEU A 181 8.78 -23.57 -7.50
CA LEU A 181 9.71 -22.72 -6.75
C LEU A 181 10.90 -23.50 -6.18
N ARG A 182 10.69 -24.72 -5.68
CA ARG A 182 11.79 -25.59 -5.24
C ARG A 182 12.71 -25.99 -6.39
N ALA A 183 12.15 -26.35 -7.55
CA ALA A 183 12.94 -26.66 -8.74
C ALA A 183 13.78 -25.46 -9.17
N MET A 184 13.19 -24.26 -9.16
CA MET A 184 13.90 -23.01 -9.47
C MET A 184 15.05 -22.75 -8.47
N ALA A 185 14.80 -22.86 -7.17
CA ALA A 185 15.82 -22.66 -6.14
C ALA A 185 16.99 -23.62 -6.32
N LYS A 186 16.69 -24.93 -6.44
CA LYS A 186 17.69 -25.98 -6.64
C LYS A 186 18.52 -25.79 -7.91
N SER A 187 17.92 -25.27 -8.98
CA SER A 187 18.62 -24.98 -10.24
C SER A 187 19.42 -23.67 -10.23
N GLY A 188 19.36 -22.89 -9.15
CA GLY A 188 19.96 -21.56 -9.10
C GLY A 188 19.30 -20.57 -10.08
N ASN A 189 17.99 -20.72 -10.32
CA ASN A 189 17.30 -19.95 -11.34
C ASN A 189 17.36 -18.44 -11.03
N PRO A 190 17.89 -17.61 -11.94
CA PRO A 190 18.11 -16.18 -11.68
C PRO A 190 16.82 -15.38 -11.50
N ARG A 191 15.64 -15.97 -11.73
CA ARG A 191 14.35 -15.32 -11.45
C ARG A 191 14.02 -15.24 -9.97
N ILE A 192 14.63 -16.10 -9.14
CA ILE A 192 14.39 -16.11 -7.69
C ILE A 192 15.67 -16.21 -6.87
N VAL A 193 16.80 -16.62 -7.46
CA VAL A 193 18.10 -16.79 -6.79
C VAL A 193 19.05 -15.69 -7.28
N LEU A 194 19.73 -15.01 -6.35
CA LEU A 194 20.74 -14.01 -6.67
C LEU A 194 22.03 -14.65 -7.22
N SER A 195 22.83 -13.84 -7.92
CA SER A 195 24.19 -14.21 -8.31
C SER A 195 25.00 -14.67 -7.10
N GLY A 196 25.64 -15.84 -7.20
CA GLY A 196 26.34 -16.49 -6.09
C GLY A 196 25.56 -17.65 -5.46
N GLY A 197 24.27 -17.81 -5.78
CA GLY A 197 23.52 -19.04 -5.52
C GLY A 197 23.14 -19.29 -4.05
N LYS A 198 23.35 -18.33 -3.16
CA LYS A 198 23.12 -18.48 -1.71
C LYS A 198 21.86 -17.80 -1.19
N LEU A 199 21.30 -16.86 -1.95
CA LEU A 199 20.18 -16.05 -1.53
C LEU A 199 19.04 -16.15 -2.53
N VAL A 200 17.83 -16.32 -2.03
CA VAL A 200 16.62 -16.02 -2.78
C VAL A 200 16.21 -14.57 -2.54
N TYR A 201 15.51 -13.96 -3.49
CA TYR A 201 15.06 -12.57 -3.40
C TYR A 201 13.60 -12.40 -3.78
N GLY A 202 12.97 -11.37 -3.22
CA GLY A 202 11.59 -11.06 -3.53
C GLY A 202 10.99 -9.96 -2.67
N ALA A 203 9.67 -10.01 -2.55
CA ALA A 203 8.84 -9.02 -1.89
C ALA A 203 8.46 -9.50 -0.51
N LEU A 204 8.84 -8.76 0.53
CA LEU A 204 8.34 -8.91 1.88
C LEU A 204 7.25 -7.86 2.12
N ALA A 205 6.00 -8.30 2.13
CA ALA A 205 4.84 -7.44 2.29
C ALA A 205 4.29 -7.50 3.73
N GLN A 206 3.90 -6.36 4.27
CA GLN A 206 3.13 -6.30 5.50
C GLN A 206 1.85 -7.12 5.35
N ASN A 207 1.43 -7.79 6.42
CA ASN A 207 0.10 -8.37 6.52
C ASN A 207 -0.71 -7.60 7.57
N PRO A 208 -1.45 -6.54 7.18
CA PRO A 208 -2.36 -5.83 8.07
C PRO A 208 -3.36 -6.76 8.76
N ARG A 209 -3.90 -6.27 9.88
CA ARG A 209 -4.90 -6.95 10.72
C ARG A 209 -5.95 -5.96 11.20
N GLY A 210 -7.13 -6.49 11.51
CA GLY A 210 -8.28 -5.70 12.00
C GLY A 210 -9.21 -5.25 10.88
N GLU A 211 -8.82 -5.49 9.63
CA GLU A 211 -9.66 -5.31 8.45
C GLU A 211 -10.68 -6.44 8.30
N ASN A 212 -11.84 -6.12 7.74
CA ASN A 212 -12.75 -7.10 7.18
C ASN A 212 -12.17 -7.59 5.85
N SER A 213 -11.52 -8.75 5.88
CA SER A 213 -10.81 -9.29 4.71
C SER A 213 -11.76 -10.05 3.80
N SER A 214 -11.80 -9.64 2.53
CA SER A 214 -12.57 -10.30 1.46
C SER A 214 -14.06 -10.46 1.77
N PRO A 215 -14.78 -9.38 2.13
CA PRO A 215 -16.20 -9.51 2.37
C PRO A 215 -16.96 -9.81 1.06
N GLU A 216 -18.02 -10.63 1.18
CA GLU A 216 -18.74 -11.21 0.03
C GLU A 216 -19.30 -10.15 -0.93
N ASP A 217 -19.60 -8.97 -0.40
CA ASP A 217 -20.08 -7.80 -1.13
C ASP A 217 -19.02 -7.18 -2.08
N TYR A 218 -17.80 -7.75 -2.15
CA TYR A 218 -16.75 -7.41 -3.13
C TYR A 218 -16.25 -8.62 -3.96
N TRP A 219 -16.93 -9.76 -3.90
CA TRP A 219 -16.50 -10.99 -4.60
C TRP A 219 -16.78 -11.00 -6.10
N THR A 220 -17.74 -10.19 -6.54
CA THR A 220 -18.15 -10.14 -7.94
C THR A 220 -18.46 -8.71 -8.35
N VAL A 221 -18.44 -8.45 -9.65
CA VAL A 221 -18.92 -7.17 -10.21
C VAL A 221 -20.36 -6.90 -9.76
N GLY A 222 -21.23 -7.91 -9.77
CA GLY A 222 -22.62 -7.78 -9.34
C GLY A 222 -22.76 -7.39 -7.86
N ALA A 223 -21.94 -7.97 -6.99
CA ALA A 223 -21.90 -7.62 -5.57
C ALA A 223 -21.47 -6.16 -5.36
N ILE A 224 -20.42 -5.73 -6.07
CA ILE A 224 -19.94 -4.34 -6.02
C ILE A 224 -21.01 -3.36 -6.52
N ARG A 225 -21.72 -3.70 -7.59
CA ARG A 225 -22.86 -2.91 -8.12
C ARG A 225 -24.00 -2.74 -7.11
N GLY A 226 -24.11 -3.63 -6.13
CA GLY A 226 -25.10 -3.55 -5.06
C GLY A 226 -24.80 -2.48 -4.00
N HIS A 227 -23.59 -1.91 -3.96
CA HIS A 227 -23.25 -0.87 -3.01
C HIS A 227 -23.80 0.50 -3.42
N SER A 228 -24.14 1.33 -2.42
CA SER A 228 -24.58 2.71 -2.62
C SER A 228 -23.53 3.57 -3.33
N PHE A 229 -22.25 3.43 -2.97
CA PHE A 229 -21.16 4.16 -3.61
C PHE A 229 -21.05 3.87 -5.11
N TYR A 230 -21.48 2.69 -5.57
CA TYR A 230 -21.40 2.33 -6.98
C TYR A 230 -22.36 3.18 -7.83
N LYS A 231 -23.47 3.64 -7.26
CA LYS A 231 -24.37 4.62 -7.91
C LYS A 231 -23.66 5.95 -8.16
N VAL A 232 -22.76 6.35 -7.26
CA VAL A 232 -21.90 7.53 -7.45
C VAL A 232 -21.00 7.30 -8.66
N LEU A 233 -20.31 6.15 -8.72
CA LEU A 233 -19.37 5.83 -9.79
C LEU A 233 -20.00 5.74 -11.18
N SER A 234 -21.17 5.13 -11.27
CA SER A 234 -21.85 4.81 -12.53
C SER A 234 -22.82 5.88 -13.02
N SER A 235 -23.08 6.90 -12.22
CA SER A 235 -23.86 8.06 -12.64
C SER A 235 -23.11 8.85 -13.71
N ARG A 236 -23.82 9.45 -14.66
CA ARG A 236 -23.24 10.46 -15.56
C ARG A 236 -23.48 11.90 -15.07
N GLU A 237 -24.37 12.06 -14.10
CA GLU A 237 -24.62 13.34 -13.43
C GLU A 237 -23.47 13.67 -12.48
N PRO A 238 -23.09 14.95 -12.29
CA PRO A 238 -22.07 15.34 -11.33
C PRO A 238 -22.28 14.75 -9.93
N VAL A 239 -21.20 14.46 -9.20
CA VAL A 239 -21.27 13.85 -7.85
C VAL A 239 -22.19 14.62 -6.91
N ALA A 240 -22.17 15.97 -6.98
CA ALA A 240 -23.02 16.84 -6.18
C ALA A 240 -24.52 16.73 -6.49
N SER A 241 -24.89 16.19 -7.65
CA SER A 241 -26.27 15.88 -8.02
C SER A 241 -26.72 14.50 -7.51
N VAL A 242 -25.77 13.61 -7.21
CA VAL A 242 -26.03 12.26 -6.70
C VAL A 242 -26.01 12.22 -5.17
N LEU A 243 -25.09 12.97 -4.55
CA LEU A 243 -24.87 13.02 -3.11
C LEU A 243 -25.13 14.42 -2.55
N ASN A 244 -25.75 14.51 -1.37
CA ASN A 244 -25.79 15.76 -0.60
C ASN A 244 -24.45 16.02 0.08
N LEU A 245 -23.53 16.72 -0.60
CA LEU A 245 -22.17 17.00 -0.11
C LEU A 245 -22.12 17.94 1.11
N ASN A 246 -23.25 18.46 1.59
CA ASN A 246 -23.33 19.20 2.85
C ASN A 246 -23.76 18.31 4.03
N ASP A 247 -24.00 17.01 3.80
CA ASP A 247 -24.28 16.01 4.84
C ASP A 247 -23.06 15.10 5.04
N VAL A 248 -22.63 14.97 6.30
CA VAL A 248 -21.54 14.07 6.72
C VAL A 248 -21.78 12.63 6.27
N LYS A 249 -23.04 12.18 6.15
CA LYS A 249 -23.36 10.82 5.68
C LYS A 249 -22.86 10.54 4.26
N ALA A 250 -22.78 11.55 3.40
CA ALA A 250 -22.29 11.40 2.03
C ALA A 250 -20.80 11.00 1.97
N LEU A 251 -20.02 11.28 3.02
CA LEU A 251 -18.58 11.00 3.06
C LEU A 251 -18.27 9.51 2.94
N GLN A 252 -19.13 8.61 3.43
CA GLN A 252 -18.88 7.18 3.34
C GLN A 252 -18.94 6.67 1.89
N ASP A 253 -19.97 7.08 1.13
CA ASP A 253 -20.10 6.72 -0.28
C ASP A 253 -19.02 7.39 -1.11
N LEU A 254 -18.70 8.65 -0.81
CA LEU A 254 -17.63 9.40 -1.48
C LEU A 254 -16.25 8.75 -1.27
N ALA A 255 -15.94 8.30 -0.05
CA ALA A 255 -14.68 7.61 0.27
C ALA A 255 -14.56 6.27 -0.45
N LEU A 256 -15.63 5.45 -0.46
CA LEU A 256 -15.60 4.14 -1.13
C LEU A 256 -15.59 4.27 -2.66
N ALA A 257 -16.32 5.24 -3.21
CA ALA A 257 -16.26 5.57 -4.63
C ALA A 257 -14.85 6.01 -5.02
N GLN A 258 -14.24 6.88 -4.22
CA GLN A 258 -12.85 7.28 -4.40
C GLN A 258 -11.96 6.04 -4.41
N ASP A 259 -11.88 5.29 -3.31
CA ASP A 259 -10.97 4.15 -3.19
C ASP A 259 -11.17 3.10 -4.29
N MET A 260 -12.42 2.79 -4.66
CA MET A 260 -12.72 1.84 -5.74
C MET A 260 -12.15 2.33 -7.07
N THR A 261 -12.39 3.60 -7.42
CA THR A 261 -11.85 4.17 -8.68
C THR A 261 -10.33 4.16 -8.69
N ARG A 262 -9.71 4.57 -7.57
CA ARG A 262 -8.25 4.59 -7.43
C ARG A 262 -7.67 3.17 -7.58
N GLY A 263 -8.35 2.19 -6.98
CA GLY A 263 -8.00 0.78 -7.06
C GLY A 263 -8.13 0.17 -8.45
N VAL A 264 -9.24 0.39 -9.16
CA VAL A 264 -9.42 -0.17 -10.51
C VAL A 264 -8.46 0.43 -11.53
N ILE A 265 -8.02 1.68 -11.34
CA ILE A 265 -6.94 2.29 -12.14
C ILE A 265 -5.62 1.56 -11.89
N LEU A 266 -5.27 1.33 -10.62
CA LEU A 266 -4.06 0.58 -10.25
C LEU A 266 -4.11 -0.82 -10.87
N ASP A 267 -5.22 -1.54 -10.69
CA ASP A 267 -5.40 -2.87 -11.25
C ASP A 267 -5.35 -2.89 -12.79
N SER A 268 -5.82 -1.84 -13.46
CA SER A 268 -5.71 -1.72 -14.91
C SER A 268 -4.28 -1.54 -15.38
N ILE A 269 -3.48 -0.73 -14.66
CA ILE A 269 -2.04 -0.54 -14.94
C ILE A 269 -1.29 -1.87 -14.79
N PHE A 270 -1.54 -2.59 -13.69
CA PHE A 270 -0.87 -3.84 -13.38
C PHE A 270 -1.50 -5.08 -14.05
N ARG A 271 -2.65 -4.93 -14.71
CA ARG A 271 -3.47 -6.03 -15.23
C ARG A 271 -3.78 -7.08 -14.15
N GLN A 272 -4.20 -6.62 -12.98
CA GLN A 272 -4.56 -7.49 -11.87
C GLN A 272 -5.77 -8.36 -12.23
N VAL A 273 -5.60 -9.66 -12.12
CA VAL A 273 -6.59 -10.66 -12.56
C VAL A 273 -7.41 -11.21 -11.41
N ASP A 274 -6.92 -11.11 -10.18
CA ASP A 274 -7.50 -11.74 -8.98
C ASP A 274 -7.99 -10.70 -7.97
N ARG A 275 -8.46 -9.51 -8.41
CA ARG A 275 -8.94 -8.48 -7.47
C ARG A 275 -10.25 -8.86 -6.81
N LEU A 276 -11.20 -9.36 -7.59
CA LEU A 276 -12.54 -9.70 -7.10
C LEU A 276 -12.42 -10.84 -6.09
N GLY A 277 -12.94 -10.62 -4.88
CA GLY A 277 -12.77 -11.56 -3.76
C GLY A 277 -11.47 -11.39 -2.98
N ASN A 278 -10.57 -10.48 -3.36
CA ASN A 278 -9.35 -10.13 -2.62
C ASN A 278 -9.28 -8.62 -2.28
N ILE A 279 -10.45 -8.03 -2.02
CA ILE A 279 -10.59 -6.68 -1.47
C ILE A 279 -10.76 -6.77 0.03
N SER A 280 -9.97 -6.02 0.80
CA SER A 280 -10.19 -5.83 2.23
C SER A 280 -10.84 -4.49 2.51
N VAL A 281 -11.52 -4.37 3.64
CA VAL A 281 -12.09 -3.10 4.12
C VAL A 281 -11.60 -2.83 5.54
N ALA A 282 -10.94 -1.70 5.75
CA ALA A 282 -10.55 -1.20 7.07
C ALA A 282 -11.51 -0.09 7.52
N VAL A 283 -11.64 0.13 8.83
CA VAL A 283 -12.35 1.29 9.38
C VAL A 283 -11.30 2.25 9.92
N LEU A 284 -11.20 3.43 9.33
CA LEU A 284 -10.23 4.47 9.73
C LEU A 284 -10.97 5.68 10.30
N GLN A 285 -10.38 6.30 11.31
CA GLN A 285 -10.89 7.52 11.94
C GLN A 285 -10.35 8.72 11.15
N HIS A 286 -11.25 9.49 10.52
CA HIS A 286 -10.90 10.68 9.73
C HIS A 286 -11.28 11.95 10.47
N TYR A 287 -10.46 13.00 10.32
CA TYR A 287 -10.69 14.27 10.98
C TYR A 287 -9.98 15.43 10.27
N VAL A 288 -10.43 16.64 10.58
CA VAL A 288 -9.83 17.90 10.10
C VAL A 288 -9.06 18.55 11.25
N THR A 289 -7.85 19.04 10.98
CA THR A 289 -7.04 19.79 11.96
C THR A 289 -7.34 21.29 11.94
N ALA A 290 -6.85 22.03 12.94
CA ALA A 290 -6.95 23.50 12.98
C ALA A 290 -6.31 24.19 11.76
N GLU A 291 -5.32 23.56 11.12
CA GLU A 291 -4.71 24.03 9.88
C GLU A 291 -5.53 23.69 8.62
N GLY A 292 -6.70 23.05 8.78
CA GLY A 292 -7.57 22.63 7.68
C GLY A 292 -7.06 21.40 6.94
N GLN A 293 -6.15 20.62 7.53
CA GLN A 293 -5.65 19.38 6.94
C GLN A 293 -6.59 18.22 7.26
N VAL A 294 -6.86 17.36 6.29
CA VAL A 294 -7.56 16.10 6.53
C VAL A 294 -6.53 15.04 6.89
N LYS A 295 -6.70 14.42 8.05
CA LYS A 295 -5.87 13.31 8.55
C LYS A 295 -6.75 12.09 8.79
N TRP A 296 -6.13 10.90 8.74
CA TRP A 296 -6.80 9.66 9.08
C TRP A 296 -5.82 8.63 9.62
N ASP A 297 -6.29 7.79 10.54
CA ASP A 297 -5.52 6.68 11.11
C ASP A 297 -6.46 5.56 11.61
N ASP A 298 -5.95 4.33 11.76
CA ASP A 298 -6.68 3.25 12.42
C ASP A 298 -6.78 3.50 13.94
N LYS A 299 -5.78 4.19 14.49
CA LYS A 299 -5.70 4.60 15.90
C LYS A 299 -5.17 6.02 16.02
N ILE A 300 -5.96 6.88 16.66
CA ILE A 300 -5.60 8.28 16.86
C ILE A 300 -5.00 8.45 18.26
N SER A 301 -3.80 9.05 18.31
CA SER A 301 -3.12 9.40 19.57
C SER A 301 -3.85 10.54 20.31
N ASP A 302 -3.67 10.68 21.62
CA ASP A 302 -4.31 11.78 22.35
C ASP A 302 -3.85 13.16 21.87
N LYS A 303 -2.61 13.26 21.37
CA LYS A 303 -2.09 14.45 20.71
C LYS A 303 -2.91 14.77 19.45
N ASP A 304 -3.10 13.79 18.58
CA ASP A 304 -3.84 13.97 17.32
C ASP A 304 -5.32 14.28 17.56
N LYS A 305 -5.92 13.69 18.61
CA LYS A 305 -7.29 14.05 19.05
C LYS A 305 -7.37 15.51 19.47
N ALA A 306 -6.36 16.03 20.16
CA ALA A 306 -6.31 17.43 20.59
C ALA A 306 -6.10 18.41 19.41
N GLU A 307 -5.50 17.96 18.31
CA GLU A 307 -5.34 18.74 17.07
C GLU A 307 -6.62 18.77 16.20
N ALA A 308 -7.56 17.85 16.42
CA ALA A 308 -8.78 17.73 15.63
C ALA A 308 -9.80 18.85 15.97
N VAL A 309 -10.33 19.50 14.94
CA VAL A 309 -11.42 20.49 15.06
C VAL A 309 -12.77 19.94 14.57
N SER A 310 -12.76 18.82 13.84
CA SER A 310 -13.95 18.07 13.50
C SER A 310 -14.18 16.91 14.47
N PRO A 311 -15.40 16.33 14.53
CA PRO A 311 -15.57 14.99 15.07
C PRO A 311 -14.65 13.98 14.38
N LEU A 312 -14.26 12.93 15.11
CA LEU A 312 -13.58 11.78 14.54
C LEU A 312 -14.63 10.91 13.82
N LEU A 313 -14.49 10.78 12.50
CA LEU A 313 -15.42 10.04 11.66
C LEU A 313 -14.87 8.66 11.33
N ALA A 314 -15.51 7.62 11.86
CA ALA A 314 -15.20 6.24 11.52
C ALA A 314 -15.75 5.90 10.12
N LEU A 315 -14.88 5.86 9.11
CA LEU A 315 -15.26 5.55 7.73
C LEU A 315 -14.60 4.26 7.27
N LYS A 316 -15.36 3.44 6.55
CA LYS A 316 -14.83 2.29 5.82
C LYS A 316 -13.98 2.76 4.65
N ARG A 317 -12.80 2.18 4.49
CA ARG A 317 -11.84 2.40 3.39
C ARG A 317 -11.44 1.07 2.78
N ILE A 318 -11.31 1.05 1.45
CA ILE A 318 -10.90 -0.15 0.72
C ILE A 318 -9.37 -0.30 0.80
N MET A 319 -8.92 -1.53 1.01
CA MET A 319 -7.52 -1.93 1.09
C MET A 319 -7.22 -3.06 0.10
N TYR A 320 -6.16 -2.88 -0.66
CA TYR A 320 -5.68 -3.83 -1.68
C TYR A 320 -4.45 -4.55 -1.14
N LYS A 321 -4.68 -5.67 -0.45
CA LYS A 321 -3.65 -6.44 0.27
C LYS A 321 -2.94 -7.48 -0.60
N ASP A 322 -3.69 -8.14 -1.48
CA ASP A 322 -3.17 -9.18 -2.37
C ASP A 322 -3.00 -8.58 -3.78
N ASN A 323 -1.79 -8.09 -4.04
CA ASN A 323 -1.39 -7.43 -5.29
C ASN A 323 -0.43 -8.30 -6.13
N ASP A 324 -0.46 -9.60 -5.91
CA ASP A 324 0.60 -10.52 -6.30
C ASP A 324 0.28 -11.32 -7.58
N ASP A 325 -0.94 -11.22 -8.13
CA ASP A 325 -1.34 -11.76 -9.46
C ASP A 325 -1.45 -10.67 -10.56
N GLY A 326 -0.75 -9.54 -10.38
CA GLY A 326 -0.52 -8.53 -11.42
C GLY A 326 0.77 -8.80 -12.20
N MET A 327 1.02 -8.01 -13.25
CA MET A 327 2.16 -8.14 -14.17
C MET A 327 2.28 -9.52 -14.83
N ASN A 328 1.19 -10.30 -14.81
CA ASN A 328 1.07 -11.55 -15.54
C ASN A 328 0.64 -11.23 -16.98
N TRP A 329 1.54 -10.60 -17.74
CA TRP A 329 1.23 -9.95 -19.01
C TRP A 329 0.65 -10.85 -20.11
N GLY A 330 0.74 -12.17 -19.95
CA GLY A 330 0.13 -13.16 -20.84
C GLY A 330 -1.35 -13.46 -20.57
N ARG A 331 -1.95 -12.92 -19.49
CA ARG A 331 -3.39 -13.09 -19.18
C ARG A 331 -4.22 -11.94 -19.73
N ASP A 332 -5.26 -12.23 -20.49
CA ASP A 332 -6.05 -11.22 -21.20
C ASP A 332 -7.15 -10.53 -20.37
N SER A 333 -7.54 -11.10 -19.23
CA SER A 333 -8.65 -10.59 -18.41
C SER A 333 -8.17 -9.85 -17.17
N ILE A 334 -8.60 -8.59 -17.01
CA ILE A 334 -8.48 -7.82 -15.76
C ILE A 334 -9.85 -7.90 -15.08
N SER A 335 -9.93 -8.40 -13.85
CA SER A 335 -11.22 -8.75 -13.24
C SER A 335 -12.14 -7.54 -13.04
N VAL A 336 -11.56 -6.35 -12.90
CA VAL A 336 -12.29 -5.09 -12.64
C VAL A 336 -12.53 -4.23 -13.87
N THR A 337 -12.18 -4.68 -15.09
CA THR A 337 -12.45 -3.93 -16.33
C THR A 337 -13.90 -3.44 -16.46
N PRO A 338 -14.94 -4.25 -16.14
CA PRO A 338 -16.32 -3.76 -16.20
C PRO A 338 -16.56 -2.52 -15.31
N ILE A 339 -16.02 -2.52 -14.09
CA ILE A 339 -16.16 -1.41 -13.14
C ILE A 339 -15.48 -0.15 -13.69
N LEU A 340 -14.27 -0.28 -14.24
CA LEU A 340 -13.55 0.84 -14.86
C LEU A 340 -14.32 1.43 -16.04
N ASN A 341 -14.89 0.59 -16.91
CA ASN A 341 -15.68 1.04 -18.07
C ASN A 341 -16.95 1.78 -17.66
N GLU A 342 -17.50 1.46 -16.49
CA GLU A 342 -18.73 2.05 -15.95
C GLU A 342 -18.46 3.27 -15.05
N THR A 343 -17.20 3.55 -14.72
CA THR A 343 -16.84 4.70 -13.87
C THR A 343 -16.84 5.99 -14.67
N HIS A 344 -17.55 7.00 -14.18
CA HIS A 344 -17.70 8.32 -14.79
C HIS A 344 -17.16 9.46 -13.90
N HIS A 345 -16.57 9.15 -12.75
CA HIS A 345 -16.06 10.14 -11.79
C HIS A 345 -14.68 9.72 -11.29
N ILE A 346 -13.75 10.67 -11.21
CA ILE A 346 -12.41 10.44 -10.68
C ILE A 346 -11.93 11.66 -9.89
N ASP A 347 -11.04 11.41 -8.94
CA ASP A 347 -10.32 12.46 -8.24
C ASP A 347 -9.27 13.12 -9.16
N GLN A 348 -9.26 14.45 -9.17
CA GLN A 348 -8.33 15.29 -9.93
C GLN A 348 -6.86 14.96 -9.63
N THR A 349 -6.53 14.63 -8.39
CA THR A 349 -5.15 14.34 -7.96
C THR A 349 -4.58 13.15 -8.73
N ILE A 350 -5.35 12.07 -8.82
CA ILE A 350 -4.94 10.85 -9.54
C ILE A 350 -4.80 11.12 -11.02
N TYR A 351 -5.78 11.82 -11.60
CA TYR A 351 -5.73 12.18 -13.01
C TYR A 351 -4.42 12.92 -13.31
N ASN A 352 -4.13 13.98 -12.56
CA ASN A 352 -2.91 14.78 -12.74
C ASN A 352 -1.64 13.96 -12.56
N ARG A 353 -1.54 13.15 -11.50
CA ARG A 353 -0.34 12.34 -11.21
C ARG A 353 -0.14 11.22 -12.21
N LEU A 354 -1.22 10.60 -12.72
CA LEU A 354 -1.12 9.58 -13.77
C LEU A 354 -0.64 10.20 -15.09
N GLN A 355 -1.18 11.35 -15.49
CA GLN A 355 -0.71 12.05 -16.69
C GLN A 355 0.76 12.49 -16.54
N TRP A 356 1.12 13.03 -15.37
CA TRP A 356 2.49 13.44 -15.05
C TRP A 356 3.48 12.27 -15.14
N LEU A 357 3.20 11.15 -14.46
CA LEU A 357 4.09 10.00 -14.48
C LEU A 357 4.21 9.39 -15.89
N ALA A 358 3.10 9.33 -16.64
CA ALA A 358 3.10 8.88 -18.03
C ALA A 358 3.94 9.79 -18.93
N ALA A 359 3.90 11.11 -18.71
CA ALA A 359 4.70 12.07 -19.46
C ALA A 359 6.19 11.92 -19.17
N LEU A 360 6.59 11.74 -17.90
CA LEU A 360 7.98 11.50 -17.53
C LEU A 360 8.51 10.18 -18.12
N MET A 361 7.70 9.13 -18.14
CA MET A 361 8.03 7.87 -18.82
C MET A 361 8.11 8.01 -20.36
N GLN A 362 7.67 9.14 -20.91
CA GLN A 362 7.80 9.50 -22.33
C GLN A 362 8.82 10.63 -22.53
N ASP A 363 9.72 10.84 -21.57
CA ASP A 363 10.79 11.85 -21.63
C ASP A 363 10.29 13.30 -21.74
N SER A 364 9.19 13.63 -21.06
CA SER A 364 8.72 15.02 -20.98
C SER A 364 9.69 15.97 -20.28
N GLU A 365 10.61 15.43 -19.48
CA GLU A 365 11.79 16.12 -18.97
C GLU A 365 13.05 15.41 -19.50
N PRO A 366 14.13 16.11 -19.87
CA PRO A 366 15.31 15.47 -20.46
C PRO A 366 15.90 14.32 -19.62
N GLY A 367 15.87 13.12 -20.20
CA GLY A 367 16.38 11.89 -19.57
C GLY A 367 15.51 11.36 -18.43
N SER A 368 14.24 11.78 -18.34
CA SER A 368 13.34 11.29 -17.30
C SER A 368 12.95 9.83 -17.49
N ASP A 369 12.86 9.37 -18.74
CA ASP A 369 12.53 7.97 -19.01
C ASP A 369 13.59 7.01 -18.43
N GLU A 370 14.87 7.26 -18.76
CA GLU A 370 15.99 6.45 -18.28
C GLU A 370 16.12 6.48 -16.75
N LYS A 371 15.96 7.65 -16.13
CA LYS A 371 16.00 7.80 -14.66
C LYS A 371 14.87 7.04 -13.97
N ILE A 372 13.67 7.02 -14.56
CA ILE A 372 12.55 6.24 -14.01
C ILE A 372 12.82 4.76 -14.19
N LYS A 373 13.31 4.32 -15.35
CA LYS A 373 13.71 2.93 -15.57
C LYS A 373 14.75 2.48 -14.55
N ASP A 374 15.80 3.26 -14.37
CA ASP A 374 16.84 3.02 -13.37
C ASP A 374 16.24 2.88 -11.96
N TYR A 375 15.36 3.80 -11.57
CA TYR A 375 14.68 3.74 -10.28
C TYR A 375 13.87 2.44 -10.11
N PHE A 376 13.02 2.08 -11.08
CA PHE A 376 12.22 0.86 -10.95
C PHE A 376 13.08 -0.42 -10.98
N VAL A 377 14.15 -0.44 -11.77
CA VAL A 377 15.01 -1.62 -11.87
C VAL A 377 15.90 -1.78 -10.64
N ASN A 378 16.52 -0.70 -10.17
CA ASN A 378 17.57 -0.75 -9.15
C ASN A 378 17.08 -0.39 -7.73
N VAL A 379 15.98 0.34 -7.60
CA VAL A 379 15.36 0.65 -6.30
C VAL A 379 14.15 -0.23 -6.04
N VAL A 380 13.24 -0.37 -7.00
CA VAL A 380 12.01 -1.16 -6.80
C VAL A 380 12.25 -2.65 -7.04
N HIS A 381 13.36 -3.02 -7.69
CA HIS A 381 13.76 -4.40 -7.99
C HIS A 381 12.79 -5.15 -8.90
N ILE A 382 12.27 -4.48 -9.94
CA ILE A 382 11.59 -5.15 -11.05
C ILE A 382 12.54 -5.34 -12.25
N SER A 383 12.38 -6.43 -12.99
CA SER A 383 13.21 -6.68 -14.18
C SER A 383 12.94 -5.65 -15.27
N GLY A 384 13.94 -5.36 -16.10
CA GLY A 384 13.81 -4.41 -17.22
C GLY A 384 12.66 -4.76 -18.18
N GLU A 385 12.47 -6.05 -18.49
CA GLU A 385 11.36 -6.53 -19.33
C GLU A 385 9.99 -6.21 -18.70
N ASN A 386 9.86 -6.43 -17.39
CA ASN A 386 8.62 -6.14 -16.68
C ASN A 386 8.39 -4.63 -16.52
N TYR A 387 9.45 -3.84 -16.35
CA TYR A 387 9.35 -2.39 -16.38
C TYR A 387 8.84 -1.89 -17.74
N ASP A 388 9.39 -2.38 -18.85
CA ASP A 388 8.99 -1.93 -20.19
C ASP A 388 7.50 -2.22 -20.45
N LYS A 389 7.00 -3.36 -19.97
CA LYS A 389 5.57 -3.71 -20.04
C LYS A 389 4.71 -2.87 -19.08
N LEU A 390 5.18 -2.62 -17.87
CA LEU A 390 4.52 -1.72 -16.91
C LEU A 390 4.38 -0.31 -17.48
N LYS A 391 5.47 0.24 -18.01
CA LYS A 391 5.51 1.55 -18.68
C LYS A 391 4.50 1.62 -19.82
N ALA A 392 4.51 0.64 -20.72
CA ALA A 392 3.56 0.59 -21.84
C ALA A 392 2.10 0.54 -21.35
N SER A 393 1.82 -0.26 -20.33
CA SER A 393 0.49 -0.35 -19.72
C SER A 393 0.07 0.98 -19.09
N LEU A 394 0.95 1.61 -18.30
CA LEU A 394 0.69 2.88 -17.62
C LEU A 394 0.40 4.00 -18.62
N ILE A 395 1.23 4.14 -19.66
CA ILE A 395 1.02 5.13 -20.73
C ILE A 395 -0.33 4.90 -21.43
N LYS A 396 -0.67 3.63 -21.72
CA LYS A 396 -1.97 3.29 -22.32
C LYS A 396 -3.13 3.69 -21.41
N GLN A 397 -3.06 3.40 -20.11
CA GLN A 397 -4.12 3.77 -19.17
C GLN A 397 -4.24 5.28 -19.00
N ALA A 398 -3.11 5.99 -18.96
CA ALA A 398 -3.08 7.45 -18.90
C ALA A 398 -3.76 8.08 -20.13
N ALA A 399 -3.42 7.61 -21.34
CA ALA A 399 -4.04 8.07 -22.57
C ALA A 399 -5.54 7.74 -22.64
N SER A 400 -5.93 6.52 -22.23
CA SER A 400 -7.33 6.11 -22.19
C SER A 400 -8.14 6.99 -21.23
N LEU A 401 -7.62 7.28 -20.04
CA LEU A 401 -8.28 8.13 -19.06
C LEU A 401 -8.38 9.58 -19.58
N LYS A 402 -7.31 10.11 -20.16
CA LYS A 402 -7.29 11.45 -20.78
C LYS A 402 -8.38 11.60 -21.83
N ASN A 403 -8.49 10.63 -22.75
CA ASN A 403 -9.52 10.66 -23.79
C ASN A 403 -10.94 10.68 -23.20
N ARG A 404 -11.20 9.91 -22.14
CA ARG A 404 -12.51 9.88 -21.47
C ARG A 404 -12.84 11.18 -20.75
N VAL A 405 -11.83 11.85 -20.19
CA VAL A 405 -12.00 13.19 -19.59
C VAL A 405 -12.26 14.23 -20.68
N GLU A 406 -11.48 14.23 -21.77
CA GLU A 406 -11.65 15.17 -22.89
C GLU A 406 -13.00 14.99 -23.60
N SER A 407 -13.50 13.76 -23.70
CA SER A 407 -14.82 13.45 -24.25
C SER A 407 -15.97 13.69 -23.27
N LYS A 408 -15.69 14.17 -22.04
CA LYS A 408 -16.67 14.33 -20.94
C LYS A 408 -17.39 13.04 -20.56
N ASP A 409 -16.80 11.88 -20.84
CA ASP A 409 -17.27 10.60 -20.32
C ASP A 409 -16.88 10.42 -18.85
N ILE A 410 -15.77 11.03 -18.42
CA ILE A 410 -15.38 11.12 -17.01
C ILE A 410 -15.34 12.57 -16.55
N GLN A 411 -15.84 12.83 -15.35
CA GLN A 411 -15.75 14.10 -14.63
C GLN A 411 -14.68 14.01 -13.53
N LEU A 412 -13.98 15.13 -13.29
CA LEU A 412 -12.94 15.28 -12.27
C LEU A 412 -13.51 15.88 -10.97
N ASP A 413 -14.58 15.29 -10.45
CA ASP A 413 -15.43 15.86 -9.37
C ASP A 413 -15.56 14.94 -8.14
N LEU A 414 -14.75 13.88 -8.05
CA LEU A 414 -14.73 12.96 -6.91
C LEU A 414 -13.78 13.46 -5.80
N ASP A 415 -14.23 14.44 -5.03
CA ASP A 415 -13.40 15.17 -4.07
C ASP A 415 -13.77 14.93 -2.59
N PHE A 416 -13.28 13.81 -2.03
CA PHE A 416 -13.47 13.48 -0.61
C PHE A 416 -12.85 14.53 0.32
N GLU A 417 -11.60 14.91 0.07
CA GLU A 417 -10.84 15.78 0.96
C GLU A 417 -11.41 17.20 0.98
N GLY A 418 -11.71 17.77 -0.19
CA GLY A 418 -12.33 19.08 -0.30
C GLY A 418 -13.75 19.10 0.28
N THR A 419 -14.52 18.02 0.13
CA THR A 419 -15.83 17.89 0.78
C THR A 419 -15.69 17.92 2.31
N MET A 420 -14.76 17.15 2.88
CA MET A 420 -14.53 17.14 4.33
C MET A 420 -14.06 18.51 4.85
N LYS A 421 -13.15 19.18 4.14
CA LYS A 421 -12.71 20.55 4.48
C LYS A 421 -13.87 21.53 4.43
N LYS A 422 -14.74 21.44 3.43
CA LYS A 422 -15.92 22.31 3.29
C LYS A 422 -16.90 22.11 4.44
N LEU A 423 -17.16 20.87 4.84
CA LEU A 423 -18.07 20.55 5.95
C LEU A 423 -17.64 21.17 7.27
N TYR A 424 -16.33 21.24 7.51
CA TYR A 424 -15.75 21.72 8.77
C TYR A 424 -15.01 23.06 8.67
N ALA A 425 -15.28 23.85 7.61
CA ALA A 425 -14.58 25.10 7.37
C ALA A 425 -14.77 26.12 8.50
N LYS A 426 -15.96 26.16 9.11
CA LYS A 426 -16.27 27.09 10.20
C LYS A 426 -15.49 26.75 11.48
N GLU A 427 -15.33 25.47 11.77
CA GLU A 427 -14.56 24.97 12.91
C GLU A 427 -13.07 25.29 12.74
N VAL A 428 -12.55 25.14 11.52
CA VAL A 428 -11.18 25.54 11.16
C VAL A 428 -10.98 27.04 11.35
N GLU A 429 -11.87 27.87 10.81
CA GLU A 429 -11.82 29.33 10.95
C GLU A 429 -11.85 29.76 12.43
N ALA A 430 -12.74 29.16 13.23
CA ALA A 430 -12.84 29.44 14.65
C ALA A 430 -11.55 29.06 15.42
N ALA A 431 -10.95 27.90 15.12
CA ALA A 431 -9.71 27.46 15.75
C ALA A 431 -8.52 28.38 15.39
N GLN A 432 -8.43 28.81 14.13
CA GLN A 432 -7.39 29.73 13.68
C GLN A 432 -7.54 31.12 14.32
N ALA A 433 -8.77 31.62 14.44
CA ALA A 433 -9.05 32.88 15.13
C ALA A 433 -8.65 32.80 16.61
N ALA A 434 -8.99 31.72 17.32
CA ALA A 434 -8.62 31.52 18.72
C ALA A 434 -7.10 31.49 18.93
N LYS A 435 -6.35 30.81 18.05
CA LYS A 435 -4.88 30.75 18.08
C LYS A 435 -4.25 32.13 17.84
N SER A 436 -4.84 32.92 16.94
CA SER A 436 -4.40 34.29 16.65
C SER A 436 -4.60 35.21 17.85
N THR A 437 -5.75 35.13 18.51
CA THR A 437 -6.06 35.91 19.73
C THR A 437 -5.16 35.51 20.90
N ALA A 438 -4.91 34.21 21.12
CA ALA A 438 -4.01 33.74 22.18
C ALA A 438 -2.54 34.19 21.98
N THR A 439 -2.08 34.26 20.72
CA THR A 439 -0.75 34.76 20.37
C THR A 439 -0.65 36.28 20.60
N ALA A 440 -1.71 37.03 20.32
CA ALA A 440 -1.76 38.47 20.59
C ALA A 440 -1.75 38.78 22.11
N THR A 441 -2.46 38.01 22.92
CA THR A 441 -2.50 38.22 24.38
C THR A 441 -1.19 37.86 25.08
N THR A 442 -0.51 36.79 24.65
CA THR A 442 0.81 36.40 25.21
C THR A 442 1.93 37.36 24.83
N SER A 443 1.82 38.04 23.69
CA SER A 443 2.74 39.11 23.27
C SER A 443 2.56 40.41 24.08
N ALA A 444 1.38 40.61 24.67
CA ALA A 444 1.05 41.80 25.47
C ALA A 444 1.50 41.68 26.94
N THR A 445 1.72 40.46 27.46
CA THR A 445 2.09 40.24 28.88
C THR A 445 3.60 40.21 29.14
N SER A 446 4.47 40.32 28.13
CA SER A 446 5.93 40.30 28.31
C SER A 446 6.56 41.69 28.49
N VAL A 447 5.78 42.71 28.83
CA VAL A 447 6.27 44.06 29.16
C VAL A 447 5.79 44.48 30.55
N GLU A 448 6.25 43.78 31.59
CA GLU A 448 6.22 44.31 32.96
C GLU A 448 7.63 44.29 33.55
N GLY A 449 8.09 45.49 33.92
CA GLY A 449 9.50 45.85 34.03
C GLY A 449 10.21 45.33 35.27
N THR A 450 11.52 45.12 35.11
CA THR A 450 12.47 45.04 36.23
C THR A 450 12.91 46.47 36.56
N PRO A 451 12.72 46.99 37.79
CA PRO A 451 13.21 48.32 38.14
C PRO A 451 14.72 48.28 38.38
N THR A 452 15.46 49.11 37.66
CA THR A 452 16.90 49.34 37.84
C THR A 452 17.13 50.17 39.12
N PRO A 453 18.05 49.80 40.02
CA PRO A 453 18.41 50.67 41.14
C PRO A 453 19.33 51.80 40.66
N ALA A 454 19.04 53.02 41.11
CA ALA A 454 19.79 54.23 40.82
C ALA A 454 21.09 54.33 41.67
N PRO A 455 22.10 55.11 41.22
CA PRO A 455 23.49 55.03 41.69
C PRO A 455 23.75 55.60 43.09
#